data_AF-A0A444D4X7-F1
#
_entry.id   AF-A0A444D4X7-F1
#
_cell.length_a   1.000
_cell.length_b   1.000
_cell.length_c   1.000
_cell.angle_alpha   90.00
_cell.angle_beta   90.00
_cell.angle_gamma   90.00
#
_symmetry.space_group_name_H-M   'P 1'
#
loop_
_entity.id
_entity.type
_entity.pdbx_description
1 polymer ?
#
loop_
_entity_poly.entity_id
_entity_poly.type
_entity_poly.pdbx_seq_one_letter_code
_entity_poly.pdbx_strand_id
1 'polypeptide(L)'
;MIILQRFSKFWFDVNLILSQELIDYYNCSTTRDWAGRPISFDATASIADGLAPILHKSAPQVALFSSRGPDVKDFSFQDADVLKPDILAPGNLIWAAWTPNGTDEANYIGKYI
;
A
#
# COMPACT_ATOMS: atom_id res chain seq x y z
N MET A 1 0.97 8.89 36.43
CA MET A 1 0.63 9.44 35.10
C MET A 1 1.90 9.96 34.41
N ILE A 2 2.78 9.06 33.95
CA ILE A 2 4.07 9.41 33.29
C ILE A 2 4.20 8.72 31.90
N ILE A 3 3.42 7.67 31.67
CA ILE A 3 3.53 6.82 30.47
C ILE A 3 2.94 7.49 29.22
N LEU A 4 1.98 8.42 29.35
CA LEU A 4 1.32 9.08 28.22
C LEU A 4 2.11 10.25 27.60
N GLN A 5 2.94 10.96 28.37
CA GLN A 5 3.70 12.12 27.84
C GLN A 5 4.94 11.72 27.02
N ARG A 6 5.49 10.54 27.29
CA ARG A 6 6.72 10.06 26.64
C ARG A 6 6.46 9.42 25.28
N PHE A 7 5.25 8.91 25.06
CA PHE A 7 4.82 8.38 23.77
C PHE A 7 4.55 9.51 22.77
N SER A 8 3.77 10.54 23.14
CA SER A 8 3.45 11.64 22.22
C SER A 8 4.69 12.42 21.79
N LYS A 9 5.65 12.64 22.70
CA LYS A 9 6.90 13.33 22.41
C LYS A 9 7.77 12.58 21.39
N PHE A 10 7.84 11.26 21.46
CA PHE A 10 8.60 10.44 20.51
C PHE A 10 8.07 10.57 19.07
N TRP A 11 6.75 10.49 18.87
CA TRP A 11 6.14 10.66 17.55
C TRP A 11 6.27 12.08 16.99
N PHE A 12 6.25 13.09 17.87
CA PHE A 12 6.46 14.48 17.48
C PHE A 12 7.91 14.75 17.09
N ASP A 13 8.87 14.23 17.87
CA ASP A 13 10.30 14.38 17.62
C ASP A 13 10.72 13.66 16.32
N VAL A 14 10.13 12.49 16.00
CA VAL A 14 10.36 11.77 14.72
C VAL A 14 9.87 12.56 13.51
N ASN A 15 8.70 13.19 13.58
CA ASN A 15 8.18 14.02 12.46
C ASN A 15 9.01 15.29 12.24
N LEU A 16 9.53 15.88 13.32
CA LEU A 16 10.38 17.07 13.22
C LEU A 16 11.74 16.76 12.58
N ILE A 17 12.32 15.60 12.87
CA ILE A 17 13.61 15.17 12.30
C ILE A 17 13.47 14.95 10.78
N LEU A 18 12.44 14.22 10.34
CA LEU A 18 12.21 13.97 8.92
C LEU A 18 11.94 15.25 8.13
N SER A 19 11.22 16.20 8.73
CA SER A 19 10.98 17.52 8.14
C SER A 19 12.28 18.30 7.94
N GLN A 20 13.17 18.27 8.93
CA GLN A 20 14.47 18.95 8.86
C GLN A 20 15.37 18.32 7.79
N GLU A 21 15.45 17.00 7.71
CA GLU A 21 16.23 16.29 6.68
C GLU A 21 15.76 16.64 5.26
N LEU A 22 14.45 16.78 5.07
CA LEU A 22 13.86 17.15 3.78
C LEU A 22 14.20 18.60 3.38
N ILE A 23 14.18 19.51 4.36
CA ILE A 23 14.57 20.92 4.17
C ILE A 23 16.07 21.03 3.85
N ASP A 24 16.90 20.29 4.58
CA ASP A 24 18.35 20.28 4.37
C ASP A 24 18.69 19.69 3.00
N TYR A 25 18.01 18.61 2.60
CA TYR A 25 18.15 18.00 1.29
C TYR A 25 17.71 18.95 0.16
N TYR A 26 16.60 19.65 0.34
CA TYR A 26 16.15 20.68 -0.60
C TYR A 26 17.20 21.79 -0.73
N ASN A 27 17.74 22.28 0.39
CA ASN A 27 18.71 23.37 0.39
C ASN A 27 20.03 22.97 -0.26
N CYS A 28 20.54 21.76 -0.03
CA CYS A 28 21.80 21.30 -0.61
C CYS A 28 21.68 20.91 -2.10
N SER A 29 20.48 20.53 -2.54
CA SER A 29 20.20 20.15 -3.94
C SER A 29 19.72 21.32 -4.80
N THR A 30 19.54 22.51 -4.23
CA THR A 30 19.10 23.72 -4.94
C THR A 30 20.27 24.68 -5.12
N THR A 31 20.68 24.91 -6.37
CA THR A 31 21.64 25.97 -6.67
C THR A 31 20.93 27.32 -6.61
N ARG A 32 21.54 28.34 -5.99
CA ARG A 32 20.97 29.69 -5.84
C ARG A 32 21.88 30.77 -6.41
N ASP A 33 21.29 31.85 -6.90
CA ASP A 33 22.00 33.04 -7.32
C ASP A 33 22.53 33.85 -6.12
N TRP A 34 23.27 34.93 -6.42
CA TRP A 34 23.83 35.84 -5.42
C TRP A 34 22.77 36.57 -4.57
N ALA A 35 21.51 36.61 -5.02
CA ALA A 35 20.36 37.18 -4.30
C ALA A 35 19.56 36.10 -3.54
N GLY A 36 20.04 34.85 -3.52
CA GLY A 36 19.41 33.72 -2.84
C GLY A 36 18.24 33.08 -3.59
N ARG A 37 18.00 33.45 -4.86
CA ARG A 37 16.92 32.89 -5.68
C ARG A 37 17.36 31.54 -6.26
N PRO A 38 16.51 30.50 -6.22
CA PRO A 38 16.79 29.21 -6.87
C PRO A 38 17.01 29.38 -8.37
N ILE A 39 18.08 28.79 -8.91
CA ILE A 39 18.44 28.78 -10.34
C ILE A 39 18.38 27.38 -10.96
N SER A 40 18.68 26.33 -10.19
CA SER A 40 18.49 24.92 -10.59
C SER A 40 18.17 24.04 -9.38
N PHE A 41 17.54 22.90 -9.63
CA PHE A 41 17.24 21.90 -8.62
C PHE A 41 17.61 20.51 -9.15
N ASP A 42 18.64 19.92 -8.57
CA ASP A 42 19.29 18.69 -9.07
C ASP A 42 19.13 17.54 -8.06
N ALA A 43 18.00 17.50 -7.35
CA ALA A 43 17.70 16.44 -6.41
C ALA A 43 17.41 15.12 -7.13
N THR A 44 18.01 14.04 -6.64
CA THR A 44 17.73 12.67 -7.09
C THR A 44 17.06 11.91 -5.96
N ALA A 45 15.92 11.28 -6.23
CA ALA A 45 15.32 10.33 -5.29
C ALA A 45 15.34 8.95 -5.94
N SER A 46 15.60 7.92 -5.13
CA SER A 46 15.41 6.54 -5.54
C SER A 46 14.43 5.89 -4.59
N ILE A 47 13.49 5.12 -5.14
CA ILE A 47 12.71 4.18 -4.36
C ILE A 47 13.57 2.92 -4.31
N ALA A 48 14.21 2.67 -3.17
CA ALA A 48 14.90 1.42 -2.95
C ALA A 48 13.87 0.29 -2.72
N ASP A 49 14.20 -0.88 -3.28
CA ASP A 49 13.49 -2.17 -3.17
C ASP A 49 12.19 -2.36 -3.97
N GLY A 50 12.15 -3.50 -4.68
CA GLY A 50 10.91 -4.15 -5.08
C GLY A 50 10.22 -4.77 -3.86
N LEU A 51 8.91 -5.01 -3.96
CA LEU A 51 8.05 -5.47 -2.86
C LEU A 51 8.64 -6.69 -2.11
N ALA A 52 9.42 -6.45 -1.06
CA ALA A 52 9.72 -7.46 -0.06
C ALA A 52 8.43 -7.68 0.75
N PRO A 53 7.91 -8.91 0.86
CA PRO A 53 6.67 -9.14 1.59
C PRO A 53 6.87 -8.80 3.07
N ILE A 54 6.23 -7.72 3.52
CA ILE A 54 6.17 -7.36 4.93
C ILE A 54 5.10 -8.23 5.60
N LEU A 55 5.55 -9.26 6.31
CA LEU A 55 4.66 -10.12 7.09
C LEU A 55 4.32 -9.44 8.42
N HIS A 56 3.16 -8.77 8.46
CA HIS A 56 2.62 -8.27 9.71
C HIS A 56 2.20 -9.44 10.60
N LYS A 57 2.65 -9.46 11.87
CA LYS A 57 2.21 -10.44 12.89
C LYS A 57 0.77 -10.18 13.39
N SER A 58 -0.05 -9.47 12.62
CA SER A 58 -1.44 -9.19 12.96
C SER A 58 -2.31 -10.41 12.66
N ALA A 59 -3.44 -10.52 13.36
CA ALA A 59 -4.48 -11.48 13.00
C ALA A 59 -4.93 -11.27 11.54
N PRO A 60 -5.37 -12.34 10.84
CA PRO A 60 -5.90 -12.22 9.48
C PRO A 60 -7.04 -11.21 9.41
N GLN A 61 -6.99 -10.31 8.42
CA GLN A 61 -8.02 -9.31 8.19
C GLN A 61 -8.82 -9.65 6.93
N VAL A 62 -10.14 -9.45 7.00
CA VAL A 62 -11.02 -9.59 5.83
C VAL A 62 -10.71 -8.47 4.85
N ALA A 63 -10.35 -8.82 3.62
CA ALA A 63 -10.06 -7.82 2.58
C ALA A 63 -11.26 -6.90 2.33
N LEU A 64 -11.00 -5.63 2.00
CA LEU A 64 -12.04 -4.64 1.74
C LEU A 64 -12.98 -5.09 0.61
N PHE A 65 -12.42 -5.72 -0.42
CA PHE A 65 -13.14 -6.23 -1.59
C PHE A 65 -13.75 -7.62 -1.40
N SER A 66 -13.56 -8.28 -0.25
CA SER A 66 -14.19 -9.57 0.02
C SER A 66 -15.70 -9.38 0.05
N SER A 67 -16.43 -10.14 -0.79
CA SER A 67 -17.89 -10.18 -0.74
C SER A 67 -18.37 -10.52 0.67
N ARG A 68 -19.49 -9.91 1.05
CA ARG A 68 -20.12 -10.06 2.36
C ARG A 68 -21.52 -10.60 2.19
N GLY A 69 -21.95 -11.39 3.16
CA GLY A 69 -23.36 -11.76 3.28
C GLY A 69 -24.22 -10.58 3.77
N PRO A 70 -25.49 -10.84 4.06
CA PRO A 70 -26.15 -12.16 4.02
C PRO A 70 -26.34 -12.70 2.61
N ASP A 71 -26.58 -14.00 2.48
CA ASP A 71 -27.10 -14.56 1.24
C ASP A 71 -28.53 -14.02 1.03
N VAL A 72 -28.80 -13.46 -0.14
CA VAL A 72 -30.07 -12.76 -0.40
C VAL A 72 -31.15 -13.71 -0.93
N LYS A 73 -30.75 -14.76 -1.67
CA LYS A 73 -31.67 -15.68 -2.33
C LYS A 73 -31.08 -17.07 -2.48
N ASP A 74 -31.89 -18.10 -2.26
CA ASP A 74 -31.52 -19.49 -2.50
C ASP A 74 -31.59 -19.87 -4.00
N PHE A 75 -31.20 -21.11 -4.34
CA PHE A 75 -31.27 -21.62 -5.72
C PHE A 75 -32.69 -21.67 -6.30
N SER A 76 -33.71 -21.56 -5.46
CA SER A 76 -35.14 -21.53 -5.83
C SER A 76 -35.71 -20.10 -5.84
N PHE A 77 -34.84 -19.08 -5.77
CA PHE A 77 -35.18 -17.66 -5.72
C PHE A 77 -36.05 -17.24 -4.52
N GLN A 78 -36.02 -18.01 -3.43
CA GLN A 78 -36.63 -17.67 -2.15
C GLN A 78 -35.62 -16.99 -1.22
N ASP A 79 -36.09 -16.30 -0.17
CA ASP A 79 -35.18 -15.70 0.82
C ASP A 79 -34.33 -16.79 1.49
N ALA A 80 -33.01 -16.61 1.47
CA ALA A 80 -32.09 -17.59 2.03
C ALA A 80 -31.94 -17.40 3.54
N ASP A 81 -32.15 -18.48 4.31
CA ASP A 81 -31.93 -18.51 5.77
C ASP A 81 -30.56 -19.14 6.13
N VAL A 82 -29.56 -18.94 5.25
CA VAL A 82 -28.22 -19.50 5.39
C VAL A 82 -27.19 -18.36 5.46
N LEU A 83 -26.40 -18.34 6.54
CA LEU A 83 -25.35 -17.36 6.71
C LEU A 83 -24.17 -17.65 5.77
N LYS A 84 -23.73 -16.60 5.06
CA LYS A 84 -22.54 -16.61 4.20
C LYS A 84 -21.66 -15.39 4.50
N PRO A 85 -20.35 -15.45 4.24
CA PRO A 85 -19.56 -16.61 3.79
C PRO A 85 -19.26 -17.61 4.93
N ASP A 86 -18.84 -18.83 4.58
CA ASP A 86 -18.62 -19.91 5.56
C ASP A 86 -17.23 -19.87 6.22
N ILE A 87 -16.19 -19.50 5.47
CA ILE A 87 -14.79 -19.61 5.92
C ILE A 87 -13.93 -18.46 5.39
N LEU A 88 -12.90 -18.11 6.16
CA LEU A 88 -11.85 -17.18 5.76
C LEU A 88 -10.60 -17.95 5.32
N ALA A 89 -10.01 -17.56 4.19
CA ALA A 89 -8.72 -18.07 3.73
C ALA A 89 -7.86 -16.92 3.15
N PRO A 90 -6.53 -17.09 3.05
CA PRO A 90 -5.66 -16.13 2.39
C PRO A 90 -6.01 -16.00 0.89
N GLY A 91 -6.28 -14.77 0.44
CA GLY A 91 -6.64 -14.51 -0.96
C GLY A 91 -6.14 -13.17 -1.52
N ASN A 92 -5.35 -12.41 -0.76
CA ASN A 92 -4.79 -11.12 -1.19
C ASN A 92 -3.28 -11.25 -1.37
N LEU A 93 -2.75 -10.77 -2.51
CA LEU A 93 -1.32 -10.81 -2.86
C LEU A 93 -0.70 -12.22 -2.72
N ILE A 94 -1.39 -13.23 -3.25
CA ILE A 94 -0.91 -14.62 -3.25
C ILE A 94 0.03 -14.83 -4.43
N TRP A 95 1.26 -15.25 -4.17
CA TRP A 95 2.18 -15.65 -5.23
C TRP A 95 1.79 -17.01 -5.78
N ALA A 96 1.51 -17.07 -7.09
CA ALA A 96 1.14 -18.27 -7.82
C ALA A 96 1.87 -18.35 -9.17
N ALA A 97 1.76 -19.49 -9.86
CA ALA A 97 2.29 -19.65 -11.21
C ALA A 97 1.56 -18.72 -12.20
N TRP A 98 2.29 -18.18 -13.18
CA TRP A 98 1.76 -17.31 -14.23
C TRP A 98 2.25 -17.76 -15.60
N THR A 99 1.40 -17.66 -16.63
CA THR A 99 1.79 -17.96 -18.01
C THR A 99 2.48 -16.74 -18.65
N PRO A 100 3.62 -16.89 -19.35
CA PRO A 100 4.29 -15.80 -20.09
C PRO A 100 3.51 -15.25 -21.31
N ASN A 101 2.23 -15.55 -21.43
CA ASN A 101 1.32 -15.03 -22.45
C ASN A 101 0.01 -14.61 -21.77
N GLY A 102 0.10 -14.14 -20.52
CA GLY A 102 -1.04 -13.70 -19.74
C GLY A 102 -1.74 -12.50 -20.37
N THR A 103 -3.02 -12.31 -20.03
CA THR A 103 -3.84 -11.19 -20.52
C THR A 103 -3.38 -9.82 -20.01
N ASP A 104 -2.45 -9.79 -19.05
CA ASP A 104 -1.82 -8.62 -18.47
C ASP A 104 -0.54 -8.18 -19.21
N GLU A 105 -0.06 -8.99 -20.16
CA GLU A 105 1.09 -8.62 -20.98
C GLU A 105 0.68 -7.61 -22.05
N ALA A 106 1.48 -6.54 -22.19
CA ALA A 106 1.26 -5.51 -23.21
C ALA A 106 1.25 -6.05 -24.65
N ASN A 107 1.83 -7.24 -24.87
CA ASN A 107 1.89 -7.93 -26.17
C ASN A 107 0.85 -9.05 -26.31
N TYR A 108 -0.14 -9.15 -25.41
CA TYR A 108 -1.21 -10.14 -25.53
C TYR A 108 -2.10 -9.86 -26.75
N ILE A 109 -1.79 -10.52 -27.86
CA ILE A 109 -2.63 -10.55 -29.06
C ILE A 109 -3.59 -11.72 -28.85
N GLY A 110 -4.76 -11.44 -28.27
CA GLY A 110 -5.79 -12.45 -27.99
C GLY A 110 -6.00 -13.37 -29.20
N LYS A 111 -5.83 -14.69 -28.99
CA LYS A 111 -6.04 -15.67 -30.05
C LYS A 111 -7.50 -16.10 -30.02
N TYR A 112 -8.25 -15.71 -31.05
CA TYR A 112 -9.57 -16.28 -31.33
C TYR A 112 -9.35 -17.73 -31.82
N ILE A 113 -9.95 -18.69 -31.13
CA ILE A 113 -10.12 -20.06 -31.61
C ILE A 113 -11.55 -20.19 -32.14
#